data_AF-A0A396YRC3-F1
#
_entry.id   AF-A0A396YRC3-F1
#
_cell.length_a   1.000
_cell.length_b   1.000
_cell.length_c   1.000
_cell.angle_alpha   90.00
_cell.angle_beta   90.00
_cell.angle_gamma   90.00
#
_symmetry.space_group_name_H-M   'P 1'
#
loop_
_entity.id
_entity.type
_entity.pdbx_description
1 polymer ?
#
loop_
_entity_poly.entity_id
_entity_poly.type
_entity_poly.pdbx_seq_one_letter_code
_entity_poly.pdbx_strand_id
1 'polypeptide(L)'
;MIQKTILILMIGLSVLLCKKDEKNDDLTIATLGFIAATGFCNGTLATTGTGVSKATATIDSSSGCVTGVTTCMDSALPSWIKDNFKCSTAYVSGSSYVFKSQNVPNTKSYYYGSTSPLFEALPGGNTPAGNNSISSQKLVYAIPSTPTKGTGTVSTQGGLVSIGITVNGLAIFNNAAAPPDTLAVEAMTFDNFGGHPQNQGVYHHHAAVTKVSNNDANLIGIILDGYAIYGEKCDNGTAATGDDFTPTLDSLHGHTAATVHFSTPTYHYHYVLDATATIKTLMGSYFYGTIGSVSN
;
A
#
# COMPACT_ATOMS: atom_id res chain seq x y z
N MET A 1 46.34 -28.26 14.80
CA MET A 1 46.62 -27.82 13.42
C MET A 1 45.38 -28.11 12.59
N ILE A 2 44.55 -27.09 12.31
CA ILE A 2 43.59 -26.94 11.20
C ILE A 2 43.04 -25.51 11.39
N GLN A 3 43.49 -24.63 10.52
CA GLN A 3 43.19 -23.19 10.52
C GLN A 3 41.93 -23.01 9.66
N LYS A 4 40.82 -22.55 10.25
CA LYS A 4 39.61 -22.21 9.49
C LYS A 4 39.78 -20.81 8.92
N THR A 5 40.03 -20.74 7.61
CA THR A 5 40.14 -19.51 6.84
C THR A 5 38.76 -18.84 6.75
N ILE A 6 38.63 -17.65 7.32
CA ILE A 6 37.50 -16.74 7.11
C ILE A 6 37.73 -16.04 5.78
N LEU A 7 36.84 -16.24 4.82
CA LEU A 7 36.84 -15.54 3.55
C LEU A 7 36.11 -14.20 3.73
N ILE A 8 36.86 -13.13 3.97
CA ILE A 8 36.35 -11.76 3.91
C ILE A 8 36.32 -11.35 2.44
N LEU A 9 35.12 -11.27 1.86
CA LEU A 9 34.91 -10.70 0.53
C LEU A 9 34.97 -9.17 0.66
N MET A 10 36.15 -8.59 0.48
CA MET A 10 36.28 -7.14 0.27
C MET A 10 35.78 -6.80 -1.13
N ILE A 11 34.58 -6.23 -1.22
CA ILE A 11 34.12 -5.56 -2.43
C ILE A 11 34.72 -4.16 -2.41
N GLY A 12 35.70 -3.93 -3.30
CA GLY A 12 36.39 -2.65 -3.44
C GLY A 12 35.42 -1.57 -3.92
N LEU A 13 35.28 -0.51 -3.11
CA LEU A 13 34.62 0.73 -3.51
C LEU A 13 35.62 1.56 -4.32
N SER A 14 35.57 1.47 -5.64
CA SER A 14 36.34 2.35 -6.52
C SER A 14 35.68 3.73 -6.54
N VAL A 15 36.20 4.65 -5.73
CA VAL A 15 35.84 6.07 -5.79
C VAL A 15 36.50 6.67 -7.03
N LEU A 16 35.77 6.72 -8.14
CA LEU A 16 36.13 7.57 -9.27
C LEU A 16 35.72 9.01 -8.96
N LEU A 17 36.66 9.79 -8.45
CA LEU A 17 36.58 11.25 -8.48
C LEU A 17 36.68 11.70 -9.95
N CYS A 18 35.56 12.05 -10.57
CA CYS A 18 35.59 12.84 -11.79
C CYS A 18 34.45 13.87 -11.82
N LYS A 19 34.88 15.09 -12.14
CA LYS A 19 34.21 16.38 -12.34
C LYS A 19 32.67 16.45 -12.34
N LYS A 20 32.22 17.44 -11.57
CA LYS A 20 30.88 18.03 -11.51
C LYS A 20 30.43 18.46 -12.92
N ASP A 21 29.54 17.68 -13.51
CA ASP A 21 28.64 18.11 -14.58
C ASP A 21 27.20 17.90 -14.13
N GLU A 22 26.35 18.88 -14.40
CA GLU A 22 24.99 18.99 -13.89
C GLU A 22 24.03 18.01 -14.57
N LYS A 23 24.10 16.72 -14.23
CA LYS A 23 23.04 15.70 -14.46
C LYS A 23 23.21 14.55 -13.46
N ASN A 24 22.81 14.75 -12.20
CA ASN A 24 23.12 13.81 -11.12
C ASN A 24 21.89 13.25 -10.37
N ASP A 25 20.69 13.41 -10.93
CA ASP A 25 19.44 12.92 -10.32
C ASP A 25 19.17 11.45 -10.70
N ASP A 26 19.52 11.02 -11.91
CA ASP A 26 19.24 9.64 -12.37
C ASP A 26 20.13 8.59 -11.68
N LEU A 27 21.39 8.91 -11.37
CA LEU A 27 22.33 7.98 -10.75
C LEU A 27 22.08 7.82 -9.25
N THR A 28 21.57 8.86 -8.59
CA THR A 28 21.16 8.84 -7.17
C THR A 28 19.83 8.10 -6.99
N ILE A 29 18.88 8.23 -7.91
CA ILE A 29 17.61 7.46 -7.91
C ILE A 29 17.87 5.97 -8.17
N ALA A 30 18.76 5.63 -9.13
CA ALA A 30 19.09 4.24 -9.43
C ALA A 30 19.84 3.53 -8.29
N THR A 31 20.69 4.25 -7.54
CA THR A 31 21.39 3.69 -6.37
C THR A 31 20.48 3.57 -5.14
N LEU A 32 19.49 4.45 -4.96
CA LEU A 32 18.42 4.28 -3.96
C LEU A 32 17.53 3.07 -4.27
N GLY A 33 17.22 2.81 -5.54
CA GLY A 33 16.42 1.65 -5.97
C GLY A 33 17.07 0.30 -5.68
N PHE A 34 18.40 0.19 -5.80
CA PHE A 34 19.13 -1.05 -5.52
C PHE A 34 19.29 -1.33 -4.02
N ILE A 35 19.45 -0.29 -3.19
CA ILE A 35 19.55 -0.44 -1.72
C ILE A 35 18.18 -0.79 -1.11
N ALA A 36 17.08 -0.30 -1.69
CA ALA A 36 15.72 -0.71 -1.31
C ALA A 36 15.37 -2.16 -1.70
N ALA A 37 16.10 -2.79 -2.63
CA ALA A 37 15.86 -4.18 -3.03
C ALA A 37 16.42 -5.21 -2.02
N THR A 38 17.43 -4.84 -1.21
CA THR A 38 18.19 -5.77 -0.35
C THR A 38 18.00 -5.51 1.15
N GLY A 39 16.79 -5.13 1.58
CA GLY A 39 16.50 -4.99 3.00
C GLY A 39 16.37 -6.32 3.73
N PHE A 40 16.39 -6.25 5.06
CA PHE A 40 16.16 -7.38 5.95
C PHE A 40 14.93 -7.12 6.80
N CYS A 41 14.16 -8.17 7.06
CA CYS A 41 13.08 -8.18 8.03
C CYS A 41 13.39 -9.23 9.09
N ASN A 42 13.55 -8.79 10.34
CA ASN A 42 13.91 -9.61 11.49
C ASN A 42 15.16 -10.49 11.24
N GLY A 43 16.18 -9.89 10.61
CA GLY A 43 17.47 -10.53 10.32
C GLY A 43 17.51 -11.46 9.10
N THR A 44 16.39 -11.62 8.38
CA THR A 44 16.31 -12.41 7.14
C THR A 44 16.07 -11.50 5.95
N LEU A 45 16.56 -11.86 4.75
CA LEU A 45 16.32 -11.09 3.54
C LEU A 45 14.81 -10.84 3.35
N ALA A 46 14.43 -9.57 3.15
CA ALA A 46 13.05 -9.16 2.95
C ALA A 46 12.56 -9.62 1.57
N THR A 47 11.80 -10.71 1.56
CA THR A 47 11.16 -11.29 0.36
C THR A 47 9.64 -11.25 0.51
N THR A 48 8.93 -11.23 -0.61
CA THR A 48 7.45 -11.29 -0.60
C THR A 48 6.92 -12.73 -0.67
N GLY A 49 7.81 -13.72 -0.66
CA GLY A 49 7.51 -15.14 -0.81
C GLY A 49 7.62 -15.62 -2.26
N THR A 50 6.82 -16.64 -2.61
CA THR A 50 6.77 -17.23 -3.94
C THR A 50 5.60 -16.68 -4.73
N GLY A 51 5.81 -16.43 -6.04
CA GLY A 51 4.77 -15.94 -6.93
C GLY A 51 3.48 -16.77 -6.86
N VAL A 52 2.35 -16.12 -6.62
CA VAL A 52 1.03 -16.75 -6.56
C VAL A 52 0.41 -16.83 -7.96
N SER A 53 -0.07 -18.02 -8.33
CA SER A 53 -0.94 -18.22 -9.48
C SER A 53 -2.40 -18.05 -9.10
N LYS A 54 -3.14 -17.23 -9.85
CA LYS A 54 -4.57 -16.99 -9.58
C LYS A 54 -5.41 -18.27 -9.59
N ALA A 55 -5.07 -19.24 -10.44
CA ALA A 55 -5.84 -20.46 -10.64
C ALA A 55 -5.75 -21.45 -9.48
N THR A 56 -4.72 -21.33 -8.64
CA THR A 56 -4.45 -22.25 -7.53
C THR A 56 -4.36 -21.55 -6.18
N ALA A 57 -4.76 -20.27 -6.11
CA ALA A 57 -4.67 -19.48 -4.90
C ALA A 57 -5.56 -20.07 -3.79
N THR A 58 -5.02 -20.17 -2.59
CA THR A 58 -5.69 -20.64 -1.36
C THR A 58 -5.28 -19.78 -0.18
N ILE A 59 -6.09 -19.71 0.88
CA ILE A 59 -5.68 -19.04 2.12
C ILE A 59 -4.86 -20.01 2.98
N ASP A 60 -3.70 -19.56 3.42
CA ASP A 60 -2.98 -20.16 4.53
C ASP A 60 -3.64 -19.75 5.84
N SER A 61 -4.20 -20.73 6.57
CA SER A 61 -4.94 -20.49 7.81
C SER A 61 -4.07 -19.94 8.95
N SER A 62 -2.74 -20.15 8.89
CA SER A 62 -1.82 -19.67 9.93
C SER A 62 -1.52 -18.18 9.78
N SER A 63 -1.32 -17.71 8.55
CA SER A 63 -1.00 -16.31 8.26
C SER A 63 -2.23 -15.46 7.93
N GLY A 64 -3.32 -16.09 7.50
CA GLY A 64 -4.49 -15.40 6.93
C GLY A 64 -4.19 -14.71 5.60
N CYS A 65 -3.09 -15.05 4.94
CA CYS A 65 -2.68 -14.56 3.63
C CYS A 65 -2.82 -15.66 2.57
N VAL A 66 -2.69 -15.29 1.30
CA VAL A 66 -2.67 -16.30 0.23
C VAL A 66 -1.39 -17.14 0.36
N THR A 67 -1.52 -18.46 0.22
CA THR A 67 -0.40 -19.40 0.29
C THR A 67 0.73 -18.97 -0.66
N GLY A 68 1.94 -18.84 -0.11
CA GLY A 68 3.10 -18.33 -0.85
C GLY A 68 3.38 -16.84 -0.63
N VAL A 69 2.46 -16.06 -0.06
CA VAL A 69 2.70 -14.68 0.36
C VAL A 69 3.32 -14.64 1.75
N THR A 70 4.45 -13.96 1.87
CA THR A 70 5.15 -13.76 3.16
C THR A 70 4.61 -12.53 3.88
N THR A 71 4.32 -12.70 5.18
CA THR A 71 4.15 -11.59 6.12
C THR A 71 5.42 -11.45 6.96
N CYS A 72 6.01 -10.26 6.98
CA CYS A 72 7.08 -9.95 7.92
C CYS A 72 7.09 -8.45 8.22
N MET A 73 6.89 -8.08 9.48
CA MET A 73 7.06 -6.71 9.94
C MET A 73 8.32 -6.65 10.81
N ASP A 74 9.32 -5.89 10.39
CA ASP A 74 10.56 -5.77 11.14
C ASP A 74 10.33 -5.13 12.52
N SER A 75 11.03 -5.63 13.53
CA SER A 75 10.93 -5.15 14.92
C SER A 75 11.23 -3.65 15.09
N ALA A 76 11.99 -3.04 14.17
CA ALA A 76 12.31 -1.61 14.16
C ALA A 76 11.15 -0.72 13.69
N LEU A 77 10.08 -1.30 13.11
CA LEU A 77 8.89 -0.54 12.72
C LEU A 77 8.09 -0.07 13.96
N PRO A 78 7.41 1.07 13.86
CA PRO A 78 6.50 1.52 14.90
C PRO A 78 5.33 0.54 15.07
N SER A 79 4.78 0.44 16.29
CA SER A 79 3.67 -0.47 16.65
C SER A 79 2.48 -0.38 15.70
N TRP A 80 2.07 0.84 15.34
CA TRP A 80 0.95 1.05 14.43
C TRP A 80 1.13 0.41 13.05
N ILE A 81 2.37 0.13 12.62
CA ILE A 81 2.66 -0.67 11.43
C ILE A 81 2.78 -2.15 11.78
N LYS A 82 3.71 -2.51 12.69
CA LYS A 82 4.06 -3.92 12.92
C LYS A 82 2.91 -4.76 13.50
N ASP A 83 1.97 -4.12 14.20
CA ASP A 83 0.85 -4.81 14.85
C ASP A 83 -0.40 -4.86 13.95
N ASN A 84 -0.44 -4.06 12.87
CA ASN A 84 -1.64 -3.92 12.03
C ASN A 84 -1.43 -4.42 10.59
N PHE A 85 -0.20 -4.45 10.07
CA PHE A 85 0.05 -4.83 8.68
C PHE A 85 0.37 -6.33 8.53
N LYS A 86 -0.15 -6.93 7.47
CA LYS A 86 0.10 -8.32 7.06
C LYS A 86 0.08 -8.46 5.53
N CYS A 87 0.37 -9.68 5.06
CA CYS A 87 0.43 -10.06 3.64
C CYS A 87 1.39 -9.19 2.80
N SER A 88 2.36 -8.60 3.49
CA SER A 88 3.43 -7.77 2.96
C SER A 88 4.65 -7.93 3.85
N THR A 89 5.81 -7.50 3.35
CA THR A 89 7.03 -7.44 4.14
C THR A 89 7.45 -5.99 4.29
N ALA A 90 7.71 -5.54 5.51
CA ALA A 90 8.14 -4.17 5.77
C ALA A 90 9.33 -4.08 6.71
N TYR A 91 10.13 -3.03 6.55
CA TYR A 91 11.31 -2.73 7.36
C TYR A 91 11.68 -1.24 7.28
N VAL A 92 12.54 -0.80 8.19
CA VAL A 92 13.10 0.56 8.16
C VAL A 92 14.37 0.57 7.30
N SER A 93 14.47 1.53 6.38
CA SER A 93 15.68 1.78 5.59
C SER A 93 15.94 3.28 5.53
N GLY A 94 16.97 3.74 6.25
CA GLY A 94 17.23 5.17 6.39
C GLY A 94 16.03 5.91 6.99
N SER A 95 15.54 6.93 6.30
CA SER A 95 14.37 7.74 6.70
C SER A 95 13.06 7.25 6.05
N SER A 96 12.97 5.97 5.70
CA SER A 96 11.81 5.39 5.03
C SER A 96 11.35 4.10 5.70
N TYR A 97 10.03 3.92 5.75
CA TYR A 97 9.40 2.61 5.86
C TYR A 97 9.33 2.02 4.46
N VAL A 98 10.00 0.89 4.26
CA VAL A 98 9.96 0.17 2.99
C VAL A 98 8.97 -0.98 3.10
N PHE A 99 7.96 -1.01 2.23
CA PHE A 99 7.01 -2.12 2.11
C PHE A 99 7.25 -2.84 0.79
N LYS A 100 7.17 -4.17 0.82
CA LYS A 100 7.16 -5.03 -0.36
C LYS A 100 5.87 -5.86 -0.38
N SER A 101 5.20 -5.94 -1.53
CA SER A 101 3.95 -6.70 -1.64
C SER A 101 3.82 -7.44 -2.97
N GLN A 102 3.27 -8.67 -2.90
CA GLN A 102 2.79 -9.38 -4.08
C GLN A 102 1.44 -8.83 -4.59
N ASN A 103 0.75 -8.01 -3.80
CA ASN A 103 -0.53 -7.39 -4.15
C ASN A 103 -1.60 -8.41 -4.57
N VAL A 104 -1.74 -9.45 -3.76
CA VAL A 104 -2.68 -10.56 -4.00
C VAL A 104 -3.74 -10.53 -2.89
N PRO A 105 -5.03 -10.30 -3.20
CA PRO A 105 -6.06 -10.14 -2.18
C PRO A 105 -6.29 -11.45 -1.43
N ASN A 106 -6.20 -11.42 -0.11
CA ASN A 106 -6.46 -12.57 0.77
C ASN A 106 -7.97 -12.82 1.00
N THR A 107 -8.78 -12.46 0.00
CA THR A 107 -10.24 -12.55 -0.02
C THR A 107 -10.67 -13.36 -1.24
N LYS A 108 -11.94 -13.76 -1.28
CA LYS A 108 -12.51 -14.23 -2.53
C LYS A 108 -12.66 -13.05 -3.51
N SER A 109 -12.61 -13.35 -4.80
CA SER A 109 -12.81 -12.38 -5.87
C SER A 109 -13.19 -13.08 -7.17
N TYR A 110 -14.02 -12.42 -7.98
CA TYR A 110 -14.26 -12.82 -9.37
C TYR A 110 -12.97 -12.89 -10.18
N TYR A 111 -12.02 -12.00 -9.89
CA TYR A 111 -10.82 -11.78 -10.67
C TYR A 111 -9.74 -12.86 -10.49
N TYR A 112 -9.96 -13.83 -9.61
CA TYR A 112 -9.17 -15.06 -9.54
C TYR A 112 -9.49 -16.04 -10.68
N GLY A 113 -10.68 -15.95 -11.27
CA GLY A 113 -11.19 -16.86 -12.30
C GLY A 113 -11.83 -18.12 -11.71
N SER A 114 -12.81 -18.68 -12.43
CA SER A 114 -13.75 -19.71 -11.95
C SER A 114 -13.13 -21.04 -11.49
N THR A 115 -11.88 -21.32 -11.87
CA THR A 115 -11.16 -22.53 -11.43
C THR A 115 -10.48 -22.36 -10.08
N SER A 116 -10.36 -21.14 -9.58
CA SER A 116 -9.64 -20.84 -8.34
C SER A 116 -10.46 -21.19 -7.10
N PRO A 117 -9.83 -21.73 -6.04
CA PRO A 117 -10.48 -21.85 -4.73
C PRO A 117 -10.92 -20.50 -4.12
N LEU A 118 -10.29 -19.40 -4.53
CA LEU A 118 -10.66 -18.03 -4.11
C LEU A 118 -11.65 -17.36 -5.07
N PHE A 119 -12.27 -18.10 -5.99
CA PHE A 119 -13.31 -17.55 -6.84
C PHE A 119 -14.61 -17.28 -6.08
N GLU A 120 -15.26 -16.17 -6.44
CA GLU A 120 -16.68 -15.93 -6.24
C GLU A 120 -17.26 -15.11 -7.40
N ALA A 121 -18.58 -15.09 -7.56
CA ALA A 121 -19.22 -14.27 -8.58
C ALA A 121 -19.12 -12.76 -8.22
N LEU A 122 -19.15 -11.90 -9.24
CA LEU A 122 -19.31 -10.46 -9.04
C LEU A 122 -20.63 -10.14 -8.32
N PRO A 123 -20.71 -9.00 -7.61
CA PRO A 123 -21.96 -8.48 -7.10
C PRO A 123 -23.05 -8.41 -8.19
N GLY A 124 -24.31 -8.63 -7.81
CA GLY A 124 -25.42 -8.50 -8.76
C GLY A 124 -25.50 -7.08 -9.34
N GLY A 125 -25.56 -6.96 -10.66
CA GLY A 125 -25.56 -5.67 -11.36
C GLY A 125 -24.18 -5.18 -11.79
N ASN A 126 -23.10 -5.77 -11.25
CA ASN A 126 -21.73 -5.44 -11.64
C ASN A 126 -21.32 -6.17 -12.93
N THR A 127 -20.37 -5.58 -13.66
CA THR A 127 -19.80 -6.12 -14.90
C THR A 127 -18.29 -6.33 -14.72
N PRO A 128 -17.69 -7.35 -15.36
CA PRO A 128 -16.24 -7.54 -15.28
C PRO A 128 -15.47 -6.33 -15.81
N ALA A 129 -14.33 -6.02 -15.19
CA ALA A 129 -13.31 -5.10 -15.72
C ALA A 129 -12.63 -5.70 -16.97
N GLY A 130 -13.39 -5.87 -18.06
CA GLY A 130 -12.94 -6.55 -19.26
C GLY A 130 -12.40 -7.95 -18.98
N ASN A 131 -11.20 -8.22 -19.51
CA ASN A 131 -10.49 -9.48 -19.31
C ASN A 131 -9.42 -9.39 -18.20
N ASN A 132 -9.46 -8.34 -17.37
CA ASN A 132 -8.48 -8.14 -16.32
C ASN A 132 -8.56 -9.28 -15.29
N SER A 133 -7.43 -9.61 -14.69
CA SER A 133 -7.36 -10.65 -13.66
C SER A 133 -6.24 -10.39 -12.70
N ILE A 134 -6.36 -10.93 -11.49
CA ILE A 134 -5.33 -10.79 -10.44
C ILE A 134 -4.04 -11.45 -10.91
N SER A 135 -2.92 -10.74 -10.79
CA SER A 135 -1.58 -11.27 -10.98
C SER A 135 -0.70 -10.86 -9.81
N SER A 136 0.25 -11.73 -9.45
CA SER A 136 1.28 -11.38 -8.47
C SER A 136 2.15 -10.25 -8.99
N GLN A 137 2.45 -9.29 -8.12
CA GLN A 137 3.23 -8.09 -8.38
C GLN A 137 4.54 -8.12 -7.59
N LYS A 138 5.39 -7.11 -7.81
CA LYS A 138 6.63 -6.88 -7.04
C LYS A 138 6.68 -5.45 -6.53
N LEU A 139 5.55 -4.99 -5.97
CA LEU A 139 5.44 -3.62 -5.48
C LEU A 139 6.45 -3.36 -4.38
N VAL A 140 7.20 -2.27 -4.51
CA VAL A 140 8.09 -1.74 -3.49
C VAL A 140 7.72 -0.29 -3.23
N TYR A 141 7.33 0.00 -1.99
CA TYR A 141 7.03 1.34 -1.51
C TYR A 141 8.18 1.79 -0.61
N ALA A 142 8.72 2.98 -0.81
CA ALA A 142 9.61 3.65 0.13
C ALA A 142 8.91 4.91 0.63
N ILE A 143 8.30 4.81 1.81
CA ILE A 143 7.41 5.83 2.38
C ILE A 143 8.17 6.60 3.47
N PRO A 144 8.11 7.94 3.55
CA PRO A 144 8.80 8.69 4.59
C PRO A 144 8.41 8.24 5.99
N SER A 145 9.41 7.94 6.84
CA SER A 145 9.16 7.50 8.22
C SER A 145 8.70 8.63 9.15
N THR A 146 8.96 9.86 8.74
CA THR A 146 8.58 11.10 9.43
C THR A 146 7.87 12.00 8.42
N PRO A 147 6.55 11.90 8.30
CA PRO A 147 5.78 12.67 7.33
C PRO A 147 5.94 14.17 7.55
N THR A 148 6.17 14.92 6.48
CA THR A 148 6.26 16.37 6.52
C THR A 148 5.22 16.97 5.59
N LYS A 149 4.52 18.02 6.05
CA LYS A 149 3.59 18.78 5.22
C LYS A 149 4.29 19.28 3.96
N GLY A 150 3.71 18.96 2.81
CA GLY A 150 4.18 19.40 1.49
C GLY A 150 3.43 20.64 1.02
N THR A 151 3.37 20.82 -0.30
CA THR A 151 2.66 21.93 -0.94
C THR A 151 1.15 21.74 -0.99
N GLY A 152 0.65 20.51 -0.83
CA GLY A 152 -0.75 20.17 -1.07
C GLY A 152 -1.13 20.13 -2.57
N THR A 153 -0.15 20.19 -3.48
CA THR A 153 -0.39 20.30 -4.93
C THR A 153 0.23 19.16 -5.74
N VAL A 154 0.92 18.21 -5.09
CA VAL A 154 1.43 17.01 -5.76
C VAL A 154 0.25 16.10 -6.07
N SER A 155 -0.01 15.87 -7.35
CA SER A 155 -1.20 15.11 -7.78
C SER A 155 -1.05 13.61 -7.53
N THR A 156 -2.14 12.99 -7.09
CA THR A 156 -2.28 11.53 -6.98
C THR A 156 -2.45 10.84 -8.34
N GLN A 157 -2.63 11.62 -9.42
CA GLN A 157 -2.88 11.14 -10.78
C GLN A 157 -1.64 11.16 -11.69
N GLY A 158 -0.46 11.44 -11.13
CA GLY A 158 0.81 11.60 -11.87
C GLY A 158 1.45 10.32 -12.44
N GLY A 159 0.66 9.32 -12.84
CA GLY A 159 1.18 8.06 -13.40
C GLY A 159 1.79 7.10 -12.38
N LEU A 160 1.45 7.26 -11.09
CA LEU A 160 1.87 6.37 -10.02
C LEU A 160 1.21 4.99 -10.18
N VAL A 161 1.97 3.92 -9.96
CA VAL A 161 1.43 2.55 -9.94
C VAL A 161 0.54 2.29 -8.72
N SER A 162 0.68 3.09 -7.67
CA SER A 162 -0.17 3.10 -6.48
C SER A 162 0.12 4.36 -5.66
N ILE A 163 -0.83 4.83 -4.85
CA ILE A 163 -0.67 5.98 -3.95
C ILE A 163 -0.50 5.60 -2.48
N GLY A 164 -0.56 4.31 -2.16
CA GLY A 164 -0.44 3.80 -0.79
C GLY A 164 -0.64 2.30 -0.72
N ILE A 165 -0.43 1.74 0.46
CA ILE A 165 -0.57 0.30 0.71
C ILE A 165 -1.52 0.07 1.89
N THR A 166 -2.46 -0.85 1.71
CA THR A 166 -3.40 -1.23 2.77
C THR A 166 -2.74 -2.11 3.83
N VAL A 167 -3.38 -2.26 4.99
CA VAL A 167 -2.97 -3.17 6.08
C VAL A 167 -2.86 -4.63 5.64
N ASN A 168 -3.53 -5.04 4.57
CA ASN A 168 -3.42 -6.38 3.97
C ASN A 168 -2.55 -6.40 2.69
N GLY A 169 -1.71 -5.38 2.48
CA GLY A 169 -0.70 -5.36 1.44
C GLY A 169 -1.22 -5.06 0.03
N LEU A 170 -2.41 -4.50 -0.12
CA LEU A 170 -3.00 -4.19 -1.43
C LEU A 170 -2.75 -2.74 -1.81
N ALA A 171 -2.65 -2.50 -3.11
CA ALA A 171 -2.44 -1.17 -3.67
C ALA A 171 -3.67 -0.29 -3.44
N ILE A 172 -3.43 0.93 -2.97
CA ILE A 172 -4.40 2.02 -2.95
C ILE A 172 -4.22 2.81 -4.23
N PHE A 173 -5.30 3.06 -4.96
CA PHE A 173 -5.32 3.90 -6.15
C PHE A 173 -6.00 5.23 -5.82
N ASN A 174 -5.75 6.22 -6.69
CA ASN A 174 -6.32 7.55 -6.56
C ASN A 174 -7.84 7.58 -6.86
N ASN A 175 -8.45 8.75 -6.80
CA ASN A 175 -9.86 8.98 -7.12
C ASN A 175 -10.19 9.07 -8.62
N ALA A 176 -9.31 8.61 -9.52
CA ALA A 176 -9.52 8.69 -10.95
C ALA A 176 -9.66 7.31 -11.58
N ALA A 177 -10.51 7.22 -12.60
CA ALA A 177 -10.56 6.12 -13.53
C ALA A 177 -9.63 6.38 -14.73
N ALA A 178 -9.29 5.32 -15.45
CA ALA A 178 -8.62 5.47 -16.74
C ALA A 178 -9.56 6.16 -17.75
N PRO A 179 -9.16 7.29 -18.38
CA PRO A 179 -9.99 7.91 -19.42
C PRO A 179 -10.32 6.92 -20.54
N PRO A 180 -11.55 6.92 -21.07
CA PRO A 180 -12.60 7.93 -20.91
C PRO A 180 -13.58 7.69 -19.74
N ASP A 181 -13.37 6.67 -18.91
CA ASP A 181 -14.34 6.28 -17.88
C ASP A 181 -14.34 7.25 -16.69
N THR A 182 -15.43 7.20 -15.90
CA THR A 182 -15.51 7.86 -14.60
C THR A 182 -15.39 6.82 -13.49
N LEU A 183 -14.96 7.24 -12.29
CA LEU A 183 -14.83 6.29 -11.18
C LEU A 183 -16.17 5.67 -10.77
N ALA A 184 -17.28 6.40 -10.91
CA ALA A 184 -18.62 5.85 -10.68
C ALA A 184 -18.97 4.72 -11.66
N VAL A 185 -18.50 4.79 -12.92
CA VAL A 185 -18.65 3.72 -13.91
C VAL A 185 -17.73 2.56 -13.57
N GLU A 186 -16.47 2.85 -13.25
CA GLU A 186 -15.49 1.84 -12.87
C GLU A 186 -15.89 1.06 -11.61
N ALA A 187 -16.61 1.70 -10.68
CA ALA A 187 -17.14 1.05 -9.48
C ALA A 187 -18.11 -0.12 -9.78
N MET A 188 -18.73 -0.13 -10.96
CA MET A 188 -19.54 -1.27 -11.42
C MET A 188 -18.69 -2.52 -11.69
N THR A 189 -17.37 -2.40 -11.68
CA THR A 189 -16.45 -3.52 -11.87
C THR A 189 -15.84 -4.02 -10.58
N PHE A 190 -16.12 -3.40 -9.44
CA PHE A 190 -15.57 -3.88 -8.18
C PHE A 190 -16.15 -5.24 -7.78
N ASP A 191 -15.33 -6.05 -7.13
CA ASP A 191 -15.80 -7.30 -6.51
C ASP A 191 -16.51 -7.03 -5.17
N ASN A 192 -16.89 -8.10 -4.46
CA ASN A 192 -17.57 -8.01 -3.16
C ASN A 192 -16.76 -7.29 -2.06
N PHE A 193 -15.49 -7.01 -2.31
CA PHE A 193 -14.58 -6.34 -1.40
C PHE A 193 -14.16 -4.96 -1.90
N GLY A 194 -14.80 -4.44 -2.95
CA GLY A 194 -14.59 -3.07 -3.41
C GLY A 194 -13.26 -2.84 -4.11
N GLY A 195 -12.66 -3.89 -4.67
CA GLY A 195 -11.47 -3.76 -5.50
C GLY A 195 -11.59 -4.51 -6.82
N HIS A 196 -10.62 -4.28 -7.68
CA HIS A 196 -10.50 -4.94 -8.98
C HIS A 196 -9.07 -4.80 -9.51
N PRO A 197 -8.65 -5.62 -10.49
CA PRO A 197 -7.37 -5.45 -11.16
C PRO A 197 -7.48 -4.58 -12.41
N GLN A 198 -6.42 -3.82 -12.67
CA GLN A 198 -6.16 -3.24 -14.00
C GLN A 198 -5.53 -4.27 -14.96
N ASN A 199 -5.27 -3.91 -16.21
CA ASN A 199 -4.87 -4.83 -17.29
C ASN A 199 -3.52 -5.58 -17.07
N GLN A 200 -2.59 -5.02 -16.30
CA GLN A 200 -1.34 -5.67 -15.84
C GLN A 200 -1.53 -6.47 -14.52
N GLY A 201 -2.76 -6.56 -14.02
CA GLY A 201 -3.13 -7.42 -12.91
C GLY A 201 -2.85 -6.88 -11.51
N VAL A 202 -2.49 -5.60 -11.35
CA VAL A 202 -2.43 -4.94 -10.03
C VAL A 202 -3.86 -4.81 -9.53
N TYR A 203 -4.25 -5.66 -8.59
CA TYR A 203 -5.47 -5.50 -7.81
C TYR A 203 -5.37 -4.27 -6.91
N HIS A 204 -6.40 -3.43 -6.87
CA HIS A 204 -6.34 -2.19 -6.12
C HIS A 204 -7.72 -1.74 -5.64
N HIS A 205 -7.68 -0.78 -4.72
CA HIS A 205 -8.86 -0.09 -4.20
C HIS A 205 -8.78 1.39 -4.50
N HIS A 206 -9.83 1.92 -5.12
CA HIS A 206 -10.10 3.37 -5.19
C HIS A 206 -11.04 3.83 -4.07
N ALA A 207 -11.97 2.94 -3.72
CA ALA A 207 -13.15 3.19 -2.92
C ALA A 207 -13.36 2.04 -1.91
N ALA A 208 -14.42 2.17 -1.11
CA ALA A 208 -14.75 1.34 0.05
C ALA A 208 -14.23 -0.09 -0.04
N VAL A 209 -13.31 -0.42 0.84
CA VAL A 209 -13.06 -1.82 1.15
C VAL A 209 -14.09 -2.20 2.20
N THR A 210 -15.29 -2.58 1.79
CA THR A 210 -16.44 -2.84 2.69
C THR A 210 -16.15 -3.88 3.77
N LYS A 211 -15.02 -4.61 3.67
CA LYS A 211 -14.50 -5.51 4.71
C LYS A 211 -13.17 -5.10 5.36
N VAL A 212 -12.53 -3.98 5.01
CA VAL A 212 -11.43 -3.36 5.79
C VAL A 212 -11.94 -2.18 6.61
N SER A 213 -12.91 -1.40 6.11
CA SER A 213 -13.60 -0.38 6.90
C SER A 213 -15.01 -0.15 6.36
N ASN A 214 -16.00 -0.12 7.24
CA ASN A 214 -17.38 0.26 6.90
C ASN A 214 -17.96 1.16 7.98
N ASN A 215 -17.89 2.49 7.75
CA ASN A 215 -18.38 3.49 8.70
C ASN A 215 -17.78 3.33 10.12
N ASP A 216 -16.49 3.02 10.18
CA ASP A 216 -15.70 2.80 11.40
C ASP A 216 -14.43 3.66 11.40
N ALA A 217 -13.63 3.57 12.46
CA ALA A 217 -12.34 4.25 12.61
C ALA A 217 -11.13 3.32 12.37
N ASN A 218 -11.30 2.20 11.64
CA ASN A 218 -10.23 1.23 11.45
C ASN A 218 -9.11 1.79 10.56
N LEU A 219 -7.88 1.39 10.84
CA LEU A 219 -6.73 1.68 9.99
C LEU A 219 -6.87 0.93 8.67
N ILE A 220 -6.93 1.66 7.56
CA ILE A 220 -6.97 1.10 6.21
C ILE A 220 -5.57 0.84 5.69
N GLY A 221 -4.61 1.73 5.96
CA GLY A 221 -3.26 1.64 5.43
C GLY A 221 -2.40 2.87 5.65
N ILE A 222 -1.37 2.99 4.82
CA ILE A 222 -0.43 4.12 4.79
C ILE A 222 -0.29 4.65 3.37
N ILE A 223 -0.27 5.97 3.24
CA ILE A 223 -0.13 6.69 1.97
C ILE A 223 1.34 6.96 1.66
N LEU A 224 1.68 7.16 0.39
CA LEU A 224 3.05 7.46 -0.05
C LEU A 224 3.71 8.67 0.62
N ASP A 225 2.95 9.61 1.16
CA ASP A 225 3.47 10.75 1.92
C ASP A 225 3.69 10.44 3.42
N GLY A 226 3.42 9.20 3.83
CA GLY A 226 3.67 8.66 5.17
C GLY A 226 2.55 8.88 6.17
N TYR A 227 1.46 9.53 5.80
CA TYR A 227 0.29 9.65 6.67
C TYR A 227 -0.59 8.40 6.61
N ALA A 228 -1.19 8.06 7.74
CA ALA A 228 -2.15 6.96 7.84
C ALA A 228 -3.47 7.33 7.16
N ILE A 229 -4.21 6.32 6.73
CA ILE A 229 -5.58 6.44 6.23
C ILE A 229 -6.51 5.53 7.03
N TYR A 230 -7.66 6.08 7.43
CA TYR A 230 -8.67 5.42 8.24
C TYR A 230 -10.02 5.34 7.53
N GLY A 231 -10.95 4.62 8.15
CA GLY A 231 -12.36 4.60 7.77
C GLY A 231 -13.06 5.96 7.86
N GLU A 232 -14.39 5.96 7.70
CA GLU A 232 -15.18 7.20 7.65
C GLU A 232 -15.17 7.97 8.98
N LYS A 233 -14.94 7.27 10.09
CA LYS A 233 -14.89 7.87 11.42
C LYS A 233 -13.46 8.10 11.84
N CYS A 234 -13.30 9.06 12.74
CA CYS A 234 -12.11 9.21 13.54
C CYS A 234 -12.37 8.58 14.91
N ASP A 235 -11.37 7.85 15.41
CA ASP A 235 -11.32 7.41 16.79
C ASP A 235 -10.98 8.61 17.69
N ASN A 236 -11.42 8.56 18.94
CA ASN A 236 -11.19 9.62 19.93
C ASN A 236 -9.93 9.36 20.79
N GLY A 237 -8.94 8.66 20.25
CA GLY A 237 -7.72 8.28 20.95
C GLY A 237 -7.93 7.15 21.97
N THR A 238 -8.99 6.35 21.83
CA THR A 238 -9.33 5.30 22.78
C THR A 238 -9.47 3.94 22.09
N ALA A 239 -9.61 2.87 22.87
CA ALA A 239 -9.93 1.56 22.32
C ALA A 239 -11.45 1.34 22.17
N ALA A 240 -12.27 2.24 22.70
CA ALA A 240 -13.71 2.17 22.55
C ALA A 240 -14.09 2.66 21.16
N THR A 241 -15.02 1.97 20.50
CA THR A 241 -15.53 2.36 19.17
C THR A 241 -16.87 3.08 19.26
N GLY A 242 -17.46 3.14 20.46
CA GLY A 242 -18.76 3.78 20.71
C GLY A 242 -18.69 5.31 20.73
N ASP A 243 -17.50 5.88 20.89
CA ASP A 243 -17.21 7.32 20.87
C ASP A 243 -16.54 7.78 19.57
N ASP A 244 -16.35 6.88 18.59
CA ASP A 244 -15.91 7.23 17.24
C ASP A 244 -16.88 8.24 16.61
N PHE A 245 -16.32 9.31 16.02
CA PHE A 245 -17.08 10.43 15.49
C PHE A 245 -16.80 10.65 14.00
N THR A 246 -17.75 11.29 13.30
CA THR A 246 -17.54 11.72 11.91
C THR A 246 -16.76 13.04 11.93
N PRO A 247 -15.53 13.08 11.39
CA PRO A 247 -14.71 14.29 11.43
C PRO A 247 -15.16 15.32 10.37
N THR A 248 -14.85 16.58 10.63
CA THR A 248 -14.77 17.59 9.56
C THR A 248 -13.43 17.44 8.85
N LEU A 249 -13.47 17.21 7.54
CA LEU A 249 -12.28 16.98 6.72
C LEU A 249 -11.93 18.19 5.87
N ASP A 250 -10.66 18.31 5.49
CA ASP A 250 -10.18 19.27 4.50
C ASP A 250 -10.42 18.75 3.06
N SER A 251 -9.99 19.55 2.06
CA SER A 251 -10.15 19.20 0.65
C SER A 251 -9.32 18.00 0.18
N LEU A 252 -8.40 17.51 1.01
CA LEU A 252 -7.56 16.34 0.75
C LEU A 252 -8.10 15.09 1.44
N HIS A 253 -9.29 15.20 2.06
CA HIS A 253 -9.96 14.15 2.82
C HIS A 253 -9.26 13.81 4.14
N GLY A 254 -8.49 14.74 4.71
CA GLY A 254 -7.82 14.53 5.98
C GLY A 254 -8.15 15.58 7.03
N HIS A 255 -7.67 15.33 8.24
CA HIS A 255 -7.70 16.28 9.35
C HIS A 255 -6.59 15.97 10.36
N THR A 256 -6.47 16.77 11.41
CA THR A 256 -5.48 16.54 12.48
C THR A 256 -6.20 16.27 13.79
N ALA A 257 -6.01 15.07 14.33
CA ALA A 257 -6.51 14.63 15.63
C ALA A 257 -5.58 13.56 16.21
N ALA A 258 -5.74 13.27 17.51
CA ALA A 258 -5.14 12.08 18.09
C ALA A 258 -5.97 10.85 17.72
N THR A 259 -5.33 9.69 17.62
CA THR A 259 -5.99 8.39 17.38
C THR A 259 -5.39 7.34 18.30
N VAL A 260 -5.99 6.15 18.36
CA VAL A 260 -5.45 5.00 19.10
C VAL A 260 -4.02 4.64 18.68
N HIS A 261 -3.63 4.99 17.46
CA HIS A 261 -2.27 4.78 16.93
C HIS A 261 -1.33 5.97 17.15
N PHE A 262 -1.86 7.18 17.29
CA PHE A 262 -1.10 8.42 17.42
C PHE A 262 -1.63 9.26 18.58
N SER A 263 -0.99 9.15 19.75
CA SER A 263 -1.38 9.90 20.96
C SER A 263 -1.14 11.41 20.85
N THR A 264 -0.30 11.84 19.91
CA THR A 264 -0.13 13.25 19.54
C THR A 264 -0.98 13.58 18.31
N PRO A 265 -1.67 14.73 18.26
CA PRO A 265 -2.44 15.13 17.10
C PRO A 265 -1.59 15.10 15.83
N THR A 266 -1.97 14.22 14.91
CA THR A 266 -1.23 13.94 13.68
C THR A 266 -2.20 14.00 12.51
N TYR A 267 -1.77 14.58 11.39
CA TYR A 267 -2.59 14.58 10.20
C TYR A 267 -2.84 13.15 9.71
N HIS A 268 -4.06 12.85 9.26
CA HIS A 268 -4.38 11.56 8.67
C HIS A 268 -5.59 11.69 7.74
N TYR A 269 -5.70 10.76 6.80
CA TYR A 269 -6.75 10.71 5.79
C TYR A 269 -7.92 9.85 6.25
N HIS A 270 -9.08 10.13 5.68
CA HIS A 270 -10.29 9.35 5.84
C HIS A 270 -10.90 9.02 4.49
N TYR A 271 -11.39 7.80 4.40
CA TYR A 271 -12.32 7.42 3.36
C TYR A 271 -13.61 8.25 3.47
N VAL A 272 -13.98 8.98 2.41
CA VAL A 272 -15.14 9.89 2.41
C VAL A 272 -15.73 10.06 1.01
N LEU A 273 -16.96 10.56 0.94
CA LEU A 273 -17.62 10.92 -0.32
C LEU A 273 -16.81 11.97 -1.07
N ASP A 274 -16.33 11.60 -2.25
CA ASP A 274 -15.63 12.49 -3.16
C ASP A 274 -16.64 13.10 -4.14
N ALA A 275 -16.77 14.43 -4.12
CA ALA A 275 -17.71 15.13 -4.99
C ALA A 275 -17.35 15.03 -6.48
N THR A 276 -16.07 14.86 -6.81
CA THR A 276 -15.58 14.70 -8.19
C THR A 276 -15.85 13.28 -8.69
N ALA A 277 -15.57 12.29 -7.85
CA ALA A 277 -15.74 10.88 -8.21
C ALA A 277 -17.18 10.37 -8.04
N THR A 278 -18.02 11.14 -7.34
CA THR A 278 -19.43 10.87 -6.95
C THR A 278 -19.65 9.57 -6.17
N ILE A 279 -18.55 8.95 -5.73
CA ILE A 279 -18.51 7.82 -4.82
C ILE A 279 -17.56 8.14 -3.67
N LYS A 280 -17.59 7.35 -2.61
CA LYS A 280 -16.61 7.50 -1.54
C LYS A 280 -15.25 6.95 -1.98
N THR A 281 -14.18 7.69 -1.76
CA THR A 281 -12.81 7.33 -2.17
C THR A 281 -11.86 7.35 -0.98
N LEU A 282 -10.79 6.56 -1.09
CA LEU A 282 -9.74 6.50 -0.07
C LEU A 282 -8.94 7.82 -0.01
N MET A 283 -8.79 8.51 -1.13
CA MET A 283 -8.08 9.79 -1.17
C MET A 283 -8.57 10.66 -2.31
N GLY A 284 -8.52 11.98 -2.11
CA GLY A 284 -8.71 12.95 -3.18
C GLY A 284 -7.54 13.07 -4.17
N SER A 285 -7.47 14.21 -4.85
CA SER A 285 -6.61 14.39 -6.03
C SER A 285 -5.15 14.79 -5.71
N TYR A 286 -4.82 15.09 -4.45
CA TYR A 286 -3.49 15.59 -4.07
C TYR A 286 -3.02 15.05 -2.72
N PHE A 287 -1.71 14.91 -2.57
CA PHE A 287 -1.07 14.56 -1.30
C PHE A 287 -0.90 15.79 -0.40
N TYR A 288 -1.13 15.62 0.90
CA TYR A 288 -0.84 16.60 1.94
C TYR A 288 0.67 16.73 2.17
N GLY A 289 1.39 15.60 2.21
CA GLY A 289 2.81 15.57 2.54
C GLY A 289 3.76 15.51 1.34
N THR A 290 5.05 15.53 1.63
CA THR A 290 6.10 15.15 0.66
C THR A 290 6.04 13.65 0.41
N ILE A 291 5.81 13.23 -0.83
CA ILE A 291 5.70 11.82 -1.17
C ILE A 291 7.07 11.12 -1.17
N GLY A 292 7.04 9.85 -0.81
CA GLY A 292 8.10 8.89 -1.13
C GLY A 292 7.97 8.36 -2.56
N SER A 293 8.38 7.12 -2.78
CA SER A 293 8.36 6.47 -4.09
C SER A 293 7.68 5.11 -4.08
N VAL A 294 7.18 4.70 -5.24
CA VAL A 294 6.70 3.34 -5.49
C VAL A 294 7.25 2.81 -6.81
N SER A 295 7.56 1.52 -6.86
CA SER A 295 7.89 0.78 -8.08
C SER A 295 7.21 -0.59 -8.09
N ASN A 296 7.20 -1.24 -9.26
CA ASN A 296 6.68 -2.60 -9.47
C ASN A 296 7.63 -3.37 -10.40
#